data_AF-A0A7R8VPB8-F1
#
_entry.id   AF-A0A7R8VPB8-F1
#
_cell.length_a   1.000
_cell.length_b   1.000
_cell.length_c   1.000
_cell.angle_alpha   90.00
_cell.angle_beta   90.00
_cell.angle_gamma   90.00
#
_symmetry.space_group_name_H-M   'P 1'
#
loop_
_entity.id
_entity.type
_entity.pdbx_description
1 polymer ?
#
loop_
_entity_poly.entity_id
_entity_poly.type
_entity_poly.pdbx_seq_one_letter_code
_entity_poly.pdbx_strand_id
1 'polypeptide(L)'
;MSIGKKIKLFSIIVFGCISSQGWISKEEKQVCLYNEDANACNYGVGIGVIAFLASIGFLAGEYLFEQMSSVKTRKHYVLGDLGFSGLWSFLFFVGFCYLTNQWSKSVTPEGNYGVNNMQGAIAFCFFSIFTWVSL
;
A
#
# COMPACT_ATOMS: atom_id res chain seq x y z
N MET A 1 -8.77 -21.23 -4.25
CA MET A 1 -7.32 -21.49 -4.03
C MET A 1 -6.40 -20.82 -5.06
N SER A 2 -6.86 -20.54 -6.30
CA SER A 2 -6.06 -19.79 -7.30
C SER A 2 -6.13 -18.26 -7.17
N ILE A 3 -7.19 -17.71 -6.56
CA ILE A 3 -7.39 -16.26 -6.39
C ILE A 3 -6.41 -15.62 -5.40
N GLY A 4 -6.13 -16.26 -4.25
CA GLY A 4 -5.22 -15.73 -3.22
C GLY A 4 -3.78 -15.54 -3.69
N LYS A 5 -3.30 -16.33 -4.65
CA LYS A 5 -1.96 -16.18 -5.25
C LYS A 5 -1.84 -14.97 -6.20
N LYS A 6 -2.93 -14.57 -6.87
CA LYS A 6 -2.89 -13.45 -7.84
C LYS A 6 -2.93 -12.09 -7.17
N ILE A 7 -3.64 -11.97 -6.04
CA ILE A 7 -3.84 -10.71 -5.32
C ILE A 7 -2.55 -10.23 -4.62
N LYS A 8 -1.72 -11.16 -4.12
CA LYS A 8 -0.48 -10.83 -3.40
C LYS A 8 0.64 -10.27 -4.28
N LEU A 9 0.65 -10.62 -5.56
CA LEU A 9 1.59 -10.06 -6.54
C LEU A 9 1.34 -8.57 -6.78
N PHE A 10 0.09 -8.12 -6.73
CA PHE A 10 -0.26 -6.71 -6.91
C PHE A 10 0.18 -5.84 -5.72
N SER A 11 0.07 -6.34 -4.49
CA SER A 11 0.53 -5.63 -3.27
C SER A 11 2.05 -5.44 -3.22
N ILE A 12 2.83 -6.38 -3.78
CA ILE A 12 4.30 -6.25 -3.91
C ILE A 12 4.68 -5.15 -4.90
N ILE A 13 3.93 -5.00 -5.99
CA ILE A 13 4.16 -3.96 -7.01
C ILE A 13 3.88 -2.57 -6.42
N VAL A 14 2.82 -2.43 -5.62
CA VAL A 14 2.46 -1.17 -4.94
C VAL A 14 3.53 -0.74 -3.94
N PHE A 15 4.11 -1.68 -3.17
CA PHE A 15 5.23 -1.41 -2.27
C PHE A 15 6.48 -0.93 -3.02
N GLY A 16 6.79 -1.54 -4.16
CA GLY A 16 7.91 -1.16 -5.01
C GLY A 16 7.81 0.26 -5.56
N CYS A 17 6.60 0.74 -5.85
CA CYS A 17 6.39 2.06 -6.44
C CYS A 17 6.36 3.20 -5.41
N ILE A 18 5.85 2.98 -4.19
CA ILE A 18 5.81 4.01 -3.14
C ILE A 18 7.22 4.26 -2.55
N SER A 19 8.07 3.25 -2.48
CA SER A 19 9.40 3.35 -1.85
C SER A 19 10.42 4.20 -2.63
N SER A 20 10.14 4.56 -3.90
CA SER A 20 11.24 4.80 -4.83
C SER A 20 11.76 6.23 -4.98
N GLN A 21 11.13 7.30 -4.47
CA GLN A 21 11.64 8.67 -4.66
C GLN A 21 10.85 9.75 -3.88
N GLY A 22 10.43 9.42 -2.67
CA GLY A 22 9.56 10.30 -1.87
C GLY A 22 10.20 11.60 -1.38
N TRP A 23 11.52 11.55 -1.18
CA TRP A 23 12.29 12.55 -0.43
C TRP A 23 13.35 13.18 -1.32
N ILE A 24 13.53 14.50 -1.19
CA ILE A 24 14.60 15.26 -1.84
C ILE A 24 15.39 16.03 -0.78
N SER A 25 16.71 16.10 -0.97
CA SER A 25 17.58 16.90 -0.11
C SER A 25 17.62 18.33 -0.65
N LYS A 26 17.07 19.28 0.10
CA LYS A 26 17.08 20.71 -0.21
C LYS A 26 17.77 21.44 0.95
N GLU A 27 18.86 22.15 0.67
CA GLU A 27 19.58 22.97 1.65
C GLU A 27 19.85 22.23 2.98
N GLU A 28 20.46 21.04 2.89
CA GLU A 28 20.80 20.15 4.03
C GLU A 28 19.60 19.53 4.79
N LYS A 29 18.36 19.71 4.32
CA LYS A 29 17.16 19.10 4.90
C LYS A 29 16.48 18.14 3.92
N GLN A 30 16.05 16.98 4.43
CA GLN A 30 15.22 16.03 3.69
C GLN A 30 13.76 16.50 3.72
N VAL A 31 13.22 16.88 2.57
CA VAL A 31 11.82 17.31 2.43
C VAL A 31 11.04 16.31 1.58
N CYS A 32 9.78 16.08 1.95
CA CYS A 32 8.88 15.22 1.19
C CYS A 32 8.37 15.96 -0.05
N LEU A 33 8.30 15.30 -1.20
CA LEU A 33 7.77 15.91 -2.44
C LEU A 33 6.26 16.19 -2.35
N TYR A 34 5.51 15.55 -1.44
CA TYR A 34 4.11 15.88 -1.19
C TYR A 34 4.01 17.16 -0.36
N ASN A 35 4.18 18.31 -1.02
CA ASN A 35 3.98 19.64 -0.41
C ASN A 35 4.83 19.85 0.86
N GLU A 36 6.06 19.32 0.88
CA GLU A 36 6.98 19.36 2.03
C GLU A 36 6.40 18.73 3.33
N ASP A 37 5.30 17.98 3.23
CA ASP A 37 4.63 17.33 4.35
C ASP A 37 5.25 15.95 4.62
N ALA A 38 6.09 15.89 5.65
CA ALA A 38 6.70 14.65 6.09
C ALA A 38 5.66 13.56 6.43
N ASN A 39 4.46 13.93 6.88
CA ASN A 39 3.42 12.96 7.24
C ASN A 39 2.88 12.24 6.00
N ALA A 40 2.83 12.88 4.84
CA ALA A 40 2.36 12.26 3.60
C ALA A 40 3.32 11.15 3.11
N CYS A 41 4.62 11.44 3.10
CA CYS A 41 5.63 10.42 2.77
C CYS A 41 5.65 9.29 3.82
N ASN A 42 5.61 9.62 5.12
CA ASN A 42 5.59 8.61 6.18
C ASN A 42 4.33 7.74 6.14
N TYR A 43 3.17 8.33 5.82
CA TYR A 43 1.92 7.61 5.64
C TYR A 43 2.03 6.56 4.52
N GLY A 44 2.54 6.97 3.35
CA GLY A 44 2.76 6.06 2.22
C GLY A 44 3.72 4.93 2.56
N VAL A 45 4.88 5.25 3.17
CA VAL A 45 5.87 4.25 3.59
C VAL A 45 5.30 3.31 4.64
N GLY A 46 4.64 3.83 5.67
CA GLY A 46 4.09 3.04 6.77
C GLY A 46 3.04 2.03 6.29
N ILE A 47 2.06 2.48 5.50
CA ILE A 47 1.06 1.58 4.92
C ILE A 47 1.70 0.59 3.95
N GLY A 48 2.69 1.01 3.17
CA GLY A 48 3.44 0.10 2.31
C GLY A 48 4.09 -1.04 3.09
N VAL A 49 4.86 -0.71 4.14
CA VAL A 49 5.63 -1.70 4.91
C VAL A 49 4.70 -2.69 5.61
N ILE A 50 3.64 -2.19 6.24
CA ILE A 50 2.69 -3.05 6.93
C ILE A 50 1.93 -3.94 5.93
N ALA A 51 1.57 -3.42 4.76
CA ALA A 51 0.93 -4.21 3.69
C ALA A 51 1.84 -5.35 3.21
N PHE A 52 3.13 -5.08 3.08
CA PHE A 52 4.14 -6.07 2.71
C PHE A 52 4.26 -7.18 3.76
N LEU A 53 4.39 -6.82 5.03
CA LEU A 53 4.44 -7.78 6.14
C LEU A 53 3.14 -8.59 6.27
N ALA A 54 1.99 -7.95 6.13
CA ALA A 54 0.70 -8.62 6.14
C ALA A 54 0.58 -9.62 4.98
N SER A 55 1.06 -9.27 3.79
CA SER A 55 1.07 -10.18 2.63
C SER A 55 1.91 -11.44 2.88
N ILE A 56 3.06 -11.31 3.56
CA ILE A 56 3.88 -12.45 4.02
C ILE A 56 3.10 -13.28 5.05
N GLY A 57 2.48 -12.62 6.03
CA GLY A 57 1.64 -13.26 7.04
C GLY A 57 0.50 -14.08 6.44
N PHE A 58 -0.22 -13.53 5.45
CA PHE A 58 -1.26 -14.25 4.72
C PHE A 58 -0.70 -15.38 3.84
N LEU A 59 0.53 -15.28 3.31
CA LEU A 59 1.20 -16.40 2.63
C LEU A 59 1.49 -17.56 3.58
N ALA A 60 2.06 -17.27 4.74
CA ALA A 60 2.30 -18.27 5.77
C ALA A 60 0.97 -18.87 6.29
N GLY A 61 -0.05 -18.02 6.48
CA GLY A 61 -1.39 -18.42 6.88
C GLY A 61 -2.03 -19.40 5.89
N GLU A 62 -1.93 -19.14 4.59
CA GLU A 62 -2.41 -20.06 3.54
C GLU A 62 -1.66 -21.40 3.55
N TYR A 63 -0.35 -21.40 3.76
CA TYR A 63 0.44 -22.64 3.88
C TYR A 63 0.02 -23.49 5.09
N LEU A 64 -0.19 -22.85 6.24
CA LEU A 64 -0.70 -23.53 7.44
C LEU A 64 -2.15 -24.00 7.26
N PHE A 65 -2.92 -23.33 6.40
CA PHE A 65 -4.30 -23.70 6.07
C PHE A 65 -4.43 -25.04 5.37
N GLU A 66 -3.48 -25.41 4.50
CA GLU A 66 -3.45 -26.73 3.83
C GLU A 66 -3.28 -27.87 4.84
N GLN A 67 -2.64 -27.63 6.00
CA GLN A 67 -2.44 -28.64 7.03
C GLN A 67 -3.57 -28.74 8.06
N MET A 68 -4.50 -27.78 8.12
CA MET A 68 -5.57 -27.78 9.12
C MET A 68 -6.83 -28.53 8.65
N SER A 69 -7.16 -29.64 9.32
CA SER A 69 -8.38 -30.45 9.08
C SER A 69 -9.67 -29.83 9.66
N SER A 70 -9.55 -28.88 10.59
CA SER A 70 -10.72 -28.34 11.32
C SER A 70 -11.43 -27.19 10.60
N VAL A 71 -12.69 -27.41 10.24
CA VAL A 71 -13.60 -26.43 9.63
C VAL A 71 -13.85 -25.17 10.46
N LYS A 72 -13.65 -25.21 11.79
CA LYS A 72 -13.84 -24.04 12.68
C LYS A 72 -12.74 -22.99 12.51
N THR A 73 -11.47 -23.40 12.49
CA THR A 73 -10.33 -22.47 12.33
C THR A 73 -10.33 -21.85 10.93
N ARG A 74 -10.76 -22.62 9.92
CA ARG A 74 -10.90 -22.14 8.54
C ARG A 74 -11.87 -20.95 8.41
N LYS A 75 -13.03 -21.00 9.07
CA LYS A 75 -13.99 -19.87 9.01
C LYS A 75 -13.45 -18.60 9.67
N HIS A 76 -12.75 -18.72 10.79
CA HIS A 76 -12.23 -17.56 11.52
C HIS A 76 -11.13 -16.84 10.74
N TYR A 77 -10.24 -17.59 10.09
CA TYR A 77 -9.21 -17.03 9.22
C TYR A 77 -9.80 -16.26 8.04
N VAL A 78 -10.79 -16.83 7.35
CA VAL A 78 -11.45 -16.17 6.21
C VAL A 78 -12.15 -14.88 6.65
N LEU A 79 -12.80 -14.87 7.83
CA LEU A 79 -13.43 -13.67 8.35
C LEU A 79 -12.39 -12.59 8.71
N GLY A 80 -11.24 -13.00 9.26
CA GLY A 80 -10.12 -12.10 9.54
C GLY A 80 -9.49 -11.52 8.27
N ASP A 81 -9.32 -12.34 7.24
CA ASP A 81 -8.80 -11.94 5.92
C ASP A 81 -9.74 -10.94 5.22
N LEU A 82 -11.05 -11.19 5.27
CA LEU A 82 -12.07 -10.27 4.75
C LEU A 82 -12.09 -8.95 5.53
N GLY A 83 -12.03 -9.01 6.86
CA GLY A 83 -12.00 -7.83 7.72
C GLY A 83 -10.73 -6.99 7.51
N PHE A 84 -9.58 -7.65 7.41
CA PHE A 84 -8.31 -6.99 7.10
C PHE A 84 -8.37 -6.32 5.73
N SER A 85 -8.86 -7.03 4.71
CA SER A 85 -8.95 -6.50 3.35
C SER A 85 -9.90 -5.30 3.23
N GLY A 86 -11.04 -5.33 3.93
CA GLY A 86 -11.94 -4.18 4.01
C GLY A 86 -11.29 -2.96 4.68
N LEU A 87 -10.62 -3.15 5.82
CA LEU A 87 -9.88 -2.08 6.50
C LEU A 87 -8.75 -1.53 5.62
N TRP A 88 -8.03 -2.41 4.92
CA TRP A 88 -6.91 -2.04 4.09
C TRP A 88 -7.35 -1.27 2.84
N SER A 89 -8.46 -1.65 2.23
CA SER A 89 -9.10 -0.88 1.16
C SER A 89 -9.46 0.53 1.63
N PHE A 90 -10.00 0.68 2.84
CA PHE A 90 -10.34 2.00 3.39
C PHE A 90 -9.08 2.86 3.59
N LEU A 91 -8.00 2.27 4.13
CA LEU A 91 -6.72 2.98 4.26
C LEU A 91 -6.16 3.39 2.90
N PHE A 92 -6.22 2.53 1.88
CA PHE A 92 -5.79 2.91 0.53
C PHE A 92 -6.64 4.03 -0.08
N PHE A 93 -7.95 4.07 0.21
CA PHE A 93 -8.82 5.18 -0.19
C PHE A 93 -8.44 6.49 0.52
N VAL A 94 -8.24 6.45 1.84
CA VAL A 94 -7.76 7.62 2.61
C VAL A 94 -6.41 8.10 2.06
N GLY A 95 -5.52 7.17 1.76
CA GLY A 95 -4.23 7.46 1.15
C GLY A 95 -4.37 8.16 -0.19
N PHE A 96 -5.15 7.59 -1.10
CA PHE A 96 -5.41 8.21 -2.40
C PHE A 96 -5.91 9.66 -2.24
N CYS A 97 -6.91 9.90 -1.39
CA CYS A 97 -7.43 11.24 -1.16
C CYS A 97 -6.37 12.19 -0.55
N TYR A 98 -5.65 11.73 0.48
CA TYR A 98 -4.67 12.53 1.20
C TYR A 98 -3.45 12.88 0.33
N LEU A 99 -2.87 11.88 -0.32
CA LEU A 99 -1.71 12.02 -1.20
C LEU A 99 -2.06 12.89 -2.42
N THR A 100 -3.24 12.70 -3.04
CA THR A 100 -3.69 13.56 -4.15
C THR A 100 -3.88 15.01 -3.71
N ASN A 101 -4.48 15.25 -2.54
CA ASN A 101 -4.67 16.59 -2.00
C ASN A 101 -3.33 17.29 -1.71
N GLN A 102 -2.34 16.57 -1.16
CA GLN A 102 -1.01 17.14 -0.95
C GLN A 102 -0.26 17.32 -2.28
N TRP A 103 -0.37 16.38 -3.21
CA TRP A 103 0.22 16.49 -4.53
C TRP A 103 -0.31 17.69 -5.32
N SER A 104 -1.62 17.97 -5.24
CA SER A 104 -2.22 19.15 -5.87
C SER A 104 -1.69 20.48 -5.34
N LYS A 105 -1.10 20.50 -4.14
CA LYS A 105 -0.51 21.69 -3.51
C LYS A 105 1.02 21.73 -3.66
N SER A 106 1.62 20.63 -4.10
CA SER A 106 3.07 20.50 -4.24
C SER A 106 3.61 21.31 -5.42
N VAL A 107 4.81 21.86 -5.26
CA VAL A 107 5.55 22.50 -6.34
C VAL A 107 6.38 21.44 -7.04
N THR A 108 6.32 21.40 -8.38
CA THR A 108 7.11 20.45 -9.17
C THR A 108 8.61 20.72 -8.98
N PRO A 109 9.41 19.73 -8.54
CA PRO A 109 10.84 19.91 -8.36
C PRO A 109 11.57 20.09 -9.70
N GLU A 110 12.69 20.79 -9.68
CA GLU A 110 13.53 21.00 -10.88
C GLU A 110 13.94 19.66 -11.50
N GLY A 111 13.83 19.57 -12.83
CA GLY A 111 14.16 18.34 -13.57
C GLY A 111 13.13 17.21 -13.46
N ASN A 112 11.92 17.46 -12.93
CA ASN A 112 10.86 16.46 -12.74
C ASN A 112 11.29 15.26 -11.88
N TYR A 113 12.26 15.47 -10.99
CA TYR A 113 12.76 14.42 -10.10
C TYR A 113 11.60 13.86 -9.26
N GLY A 114 11.43 12.53 -9.23
CA GLY A 114 10.42 11.89 -8.40
C GLY A 114 8.95 12.10 -8.80
N VAL A 115 8.63 12.94 -9.79
CA VAL A 115 7.25 13.26 -10.21
C VAL A 115 6.48 12.01 -10.66
N ASN A 116 7.08 11.22 -11.54
CA ASN A 116 6.47 9.97 -12.03
C ASN A 116 6.26 8.96 -10.90
N ASN A 117 7.15 8.95 -9.91
CA ASN A 117 7.03 8.05 -8.76
C ASN A 117 5.88 8.47 -7.85
N MET A 118 5.69 9.77 -7.63
CA MET A 118 4.58 10.29 -6.83
C MET A 118 3.23 10.09 -7.50
N GLN A 119 3.13 10.40 -8.79
CA GLN A 119 1.91 10.14 -9.56
C GLN A 119 1.61 8.64 -9.64
N GLY A 120 2.66 7.82 -9.84
CA GLY A 120 2.57 6.36 -9.77
C GLY A 120 2.02 5.90 -8.43
N ALA A 121 2.58 6.37 -7.31
CA ALA A 121 2.12 6.04 -5.97
C ALA A 121 0.63 6.36 -5.76
N ILE A 122 0.15 7.54 -6.21
CA ILE A 122 -1.27 7.90 -6.16
C ILE A 122 -2.12 6.93 -6.99
N ALA A 123 -1.73 6.65 -8.22
CA ALA A 123 -2.45 5.73 -9.10
C ALA A 123 -2.50 4.31 -8.50
N PHE A 124 -1.39 3.84 -7.93
CA PHE A 124 -1.34 2.55 -7.27
C PHE A 124 -2.22 2.50 -6.03
N CYS A 125 -2.25 3.55 -5.20
CA CYS A 125 -3.20 3.66 -4.09
C CYS A 125 -4.65 3.50 -4.58
N PHE A 126 -5.02 4.15 -5.70
CA PHE A 126 -6.36 4.04 -6.29
C PHE A 126 -6.68 2.61 -6.74
N PHE A 127 -5.79 1.98 -7.52
CA PHE A 127 -6.02 0.62 -7.99
C PHE A 127 -6.03 -0.41 -6.86
N SER A 128 -5.24 -0.19 -5.80
CA SER A 128 -5.23 -1.06 -4.62
C SER A 128 -6.59 -1.17 -3.95
N ILE A 129 -7.41 -0.11 -3.94
CA ILE A 129 -8.76 -0.13 -3.35
C ILE A 129 -9.56 -1.32 -3.91
N PHE A 130 -9.60 -1.46 -5.23
CA PHE A 130 -10.34 -2.54 -5.89
C PHE A 130 -9.70 -3.91 -5.66
N THR A 131 -8.37 -3.95 -5.60
CA THR A 131 -7.63 -5.20 -5.37
C THR A 131 -7.93 -5.83 -4.01
N TRP A 132 -8.08 -5.01 -2.96
CA TRP A 132 -8.44 -5.49 -1.62
C TRP A 132 -9.95 -5.73 -1.46
N VAL A 133 -10.81 -5.03 -2.22
CA VAL A 133 -12.27 -5.25 -2.20
C VAL A 133 -12.70 -6.50 -2.98
N SER A 134 -11.94 -6.91 -4.01
CA SER A 134 -12.29 -8.06 -4.86
C SER A 134 -11.95 -9.43 -4.24
N LEU A 135 -11.73 -9.48 -2.92
CA LEU A 135 -11.41 -10.68 -2.16
C LEU A 135 -12.66 -11.52 -1.86
#